data_AF-A0A7S2U0K8-F1
#
_entry.id   AF-A0A7S2U0K8-F1
#
_cell.length_a   1.000
_cell.length_b   1.000
_cell.length_c   1.000
_cell.angle_alpha   90.00
_cell.angle_beta   90.00
_cell.angle_gamma   90.00
#
_symmetry.space_group_name_H-M   'P 1'
#
loop_
_entity.id
_entity.type
_entity.pdbx_description
1 polymer ?
#
loop_
_entity_poly.entity_id
_entity_poly.type
_entity_poly.pdbx_seq_one_letter_code
_entity_poly.pdbx_strand_id
1 'polypeptide(L)'
;SKQQPDFDWRPFHLGYRFGACLILLFWLLWDTIVDTLYRPPKDSGWVHSIFPIYRAFFCVVLMFWLLGCCIFVWSKYRVNYIYIFEIDPRRAASIEDVFFQATNVTIIVMTNFLLYYKVLRGDFPAWVPAPFFPMLLVGIALVWALV
;
A
#
# COMPACT_ATOMS: atom_id res chain seq x y z
N SER A 1 17.66 19.44 -36.80
CA SER A 1 16.68 18.46 -36.31
C SER A 1 15.99 19.07 -35.09
N LYS A 2 14.67 19.25 -35.12
CA LYS A 2 13.92 19.72 -33.94
C LYS A 2 13.92 18.59 -32.91
N GLN A 3 14.55 18.78 -31.75
CA GLN A 3 14.35 17.87 -30.60
C GLN A 3 12.86 17.91 -30.25
N GLN A 4 12.17 16.78 -30.46
CA GLN A 4 10.84 16.60 -29.90
C GLN A 4 10.97 16.68 -28.38
N PRO A 5 10.12 17.43 -27.67
CA PRO A 5 10.10 17.37 -26.22
C PRO A 5 9.68 15.95 -25.85
N ASP A 6 10.60 15.16 -25.29
CA ASP A 6 10.30 13.83 -24.78
C ASP A 6 9.19 13.98 -23.74
N PHE A 7 8.00 13.47 -24.07
CA PHE A 7 6.86 13.51 -23.18
C PHE A 7 7.14 12.55 -22.02
N ASP A 8 7.42 13.13 -20.85
CA ASP A 8 7.73 12.35 -19.66
C ASP A 8 6.43 11.74 -19.09
N TRP A 9 6.26 10.42 -19.25
CA TRP A 9 5.07 9.68 -18.82
C TRP A 9 5.02 9.40 -17.31
N ARG A 10 6.10 9.69 -16.59
CA ARG A 10 6.23 9.39 -15.15
C ARG A 10 5.18 10.08 -14.29
N PRO A 11 4.85 11.38 -14.48
CA PRO A 11 3.80 12.04 -13.70
C PRO A 11 2.42 11.40 -13.96
N PHE A 12 2.17 10.95 -15.18
CA PHE A 12 0.93 10.28 -15.55
C PHE A 12 0.81 8.91 -14.88
N HIS A 13 1.87 8.10 -14.90
CA HIS A 13 1.90 6.80 -14.21
C HIS A 13 1.73 6.95 -12.69
N LEU A 14 2.32 7.99 -12.10
CA LEU A 14 2.15 8.30 -10.69
C LEU A 14 0.69 8.63 -10.35
N GLY A 15 0.06 9.50 -11.16
CA GLY A 15 -1.34 9.88 -10.98
C GLY A 15 -2.31 8.69 -11.07
N TYR A 16 -2.13 7.80 -12.05
CA TYR A 16 -2.96 6.60 -12.19
C TYR A 16 -2.88 5.68 -10.95
N ARG A 17 -1.69 5.50 -10.38
CA ARG A 17 -1.48 4.64 -9.20
C ARG A 17 -2.02 5.24 -7.91
N PHE A 18 -1.91 6.56 -7.76
CA PHE A 18 -2.61 7.28 -6.71
C PHE A 18 -4.12 7.07 -6.81
N GLY A 19 -4.68 7.19 -8.02
CA GLY A 19 -6.08 6.88 -8.28
C GLY A 19 -6.45 5.44 -7.92
N ALA A 20 -5.60 4.47 -8.28
CA ALA A 20 -5.77 3.06 -7.91
C ALA A 20 -5.76 2.85 -6.38
N CYS A 21 -4.87 3.52 -5.65
CA CYS A 21 -4.84 3.46 -4.19
C CYS A 21 -6.10 4.09 -3.56
N LEU A 22 -6.56 5.23 -4.09
CA LEU A 22 -7.77 5.91 -3.59
C LEU A 22 -9.04 5.11 -3.85
N ILE A 23 -9.19 4.50 -5.03
CA ILE A 23 -10.37 3.68 -5.31
C ILE A 23 -10.38 2.40 -4.48
N LEU A 24 -9.22 1.82 -4.21
CA LEU A 24 -9.06 0.68 -3.30
C LEU A 24 -9.39 1.06 -1.85
N LEU A 25 -8.95 2.24 -1.38
CA LEU A 25 -9.32 2.76 -0.06
C LEU A 25 -10.82 3.01 0.04
N PHE A 26 -11.40 3.65 -0.96
CA PHE A 26 -12.84 3.90 -1.00
C PHE A 26 -13.62 2.58 -0.98
N TRP A 27 -13.19 1.60 -1.77
CA TRP A 27 -13.82 0.28 -1.80
C TRP A 27 -13.73 -0.44 -0.46
N LEU A 28 -12.57 -0.40 0.19
CA LEU A 28 -12.36 -0.93 1.53
C LEU A 28 -13.24 -0.25 2.59
N LEU A 29 -13.35 1.08 2.55
CA LEU A 29 -14.21 1.86 3.44
C LEU A 29 -15.68 1.53 3.21
N TRP A 30 -16.08 1.39 1.94
CA TRP A 30 -17.42 0.97 1.58
C TRP A 30 -17.73 -0.42 2.13
N ASP A 31 -16.89 -1.43 1.85
CA ASP A 31 -17.06 -2.81 2.32
C ASP A 31 -16.98 -2.95 3.85
N THR A 32 -16.29 -2.05 4.57
CA THR A 32 -16.26 -2.08 6.04
C THR A 32 -17.49 -1.41 6.64
N ILE A 33 -17.92 -0.25 6.10
CA ILE A 33 -19.04 0.54 6.62
C ILE A 33 -20.38 -0.12 6.27
N VAL A 34 -20.59 -0.45 5.00
CA VAL A 34 -21.84 -1.06 4.50
C VAL A 34 -22.09 -2.36 5.24
N ASP A 35 -21.07 -3.20 5.39
CA ASP A 35 -21.31 -4.52 5.96
C ASP A 35 -21.43 -4.52 7.47
N THR A 36 -20.80 -3.56 8.16
CA THR A 36 -21.11 -3.30 9.57
C THR A 36 -22.57 -2.91 9.76
N LEU A 37 -23.15 -2.18 8.79
CA LEU A 37 -24.53 -1.72 8.84
C LEU A 37 -25.56 -2.81 8.47
N TYR A 38 -25.29 -3.62 7.45
CA TYR A 38 -26.23 -4.63 6.94
C TYR A 38 -26.10 -6.01 7.62
N ARG A 39 -24.91 -6.39 8.08
CA ARG A 39 -24.67 -7.68 8.75
C ARG A 39 -23.77 -7.46 9.97
N PRO A 40 -24.34 -7.02 11.11
CA PRO A 40 -23.55 -6.84 12.32
C PRO A 40 -22.85 -8.16 12.68
N PRO A 41 -21.55 -8.11 13.02
CA PRO A 41 -20.75 -9.31 13.22
C PRO A 41 -21.33 -10.16 14.36
N LYS A 42 -21.76 -11.38 14.04
CA LYS A 42 -22.39 -12.31 15.01
C LYS A 42 -21.40 -12.91 16.00
N ASP A 43 -20.10 -12.95 15.68
CA ASP A 43 -19.04 -13.42 16.58
C ASP A 43 -17.77 -12.56 16.43
N SER A 44 -17.48 -11.80 17.48
CA SER A 44 -16.35 -10.84 17.60
C SER A 44 -14.96 -11.51 17.63
N GLY A 45 -14.88 -12.84 17.77
CA GLY A 45 -13.62 -13.57 17.92
C GLY A 45 -12.66 -13.44 16.73
N TRP A 46 -13.18 -13.36 15.50
CA TRP A 46 -12.36 -13.26 14.27
C TRP A 46 -11.70 -11.89 14.11
N VAL A 47 -12.34 -10.83 14.60
CA VAL A 47 -11.81 -9.47 14.60
C VAL A 47 -10.63 -9.37 15.58
N HIS A 48 -10.54 -10.23 16.58
CA HIS A 48 -9.47 -10.16 17.58
C HIS A 48 -8.14 -10.78 17.11
N SER A 49 -8.19 -11.84 16.30
CA SER A 49 -6.98 -12.65 16.06
C SER A 49 -6.07 -12.14 14.94
N ILE A 50 -6.63 -11.50 13.90
CA ILE A 50 -5.87 -11.17 12.66
C ILE A 50 -5.82 -9.65 12.37
N PHE A 51 -6.63 -8.86 13.09
CA PHE A 51 -6.58 -7.40 13.09
C PHE A 51 -5.21 -6.79 13.42
N PRO A 52 -4.39 -7.30 14.36
CA PRO A 52 -3.08 -6.69 14.63
C PRO A 52 -2.12 -6.79 13.44
N ILE A 53 -2.17 -7.88 12.66
CA ILE A 53 -1.28 -8.12 11.52
C ILE A 53 -1.57 -7.10 10.43
N TYR A 54 -2.83 -7.02 9.99
CA TYR A 54 -3.21 -6.06 8.95
C TYR A 54 -3.07 -4.61 9.42
N ARG A 55 -3.34 -4.31 10.70
CA ARG A 55 -3.09 -2.98 11.27
C ARG A 55 -1.61 -2.59 11.19
N ALA A 56 -0.69 -3.51 11.50
CA ALA A 56 0.74 -3.27 11.36
C ALA A 56 1.13 -2.98 9.90
N PHE A 57 0.60 -3.75 8.94
CA PHE A 57 0.87 -3.50 7.51
C PHE A 57 0.28 -2.17 7.01
N PHE A 58 -0.92 -1.80 7.45
CA PHE A 58 -1.49 -0.49 7.15
C PHE A 58 -0.67 0.66 7.75
N CYS A 59 -0.16 0.50 8.98
CA CYS A 59 0.77 1.48 9.58
C CYS A 59 2.06 1.61 8.77
N VAL A 60 2.63 0.51 8.29
CA VAL A 60 3.83 0.52 7.44
C VAL A 60 3.56 1.22 6.12
N VAL A 61 2.45 0.91 5.46
CA VAL A 61 2.00 1.60 4.23
C VAL A 61 1.86 3.10 4.47
N LEU A 62 1.19 3.49 5.56
CA LEU A 62 0.98 4.89 5.92
C LEU A 62 2.30 5.61 6.23
N MET A 63 3.27 4.91 6.83
CA MET A 63 4.62 5.43 7.05
C MET A 63 5.33 5.70 5.72
N PHE A 64 5.27 4.79 4.75
CA PHE A 64 5.84 5.02 3.41
C PHE A 64 5.22 6.23 2.70
N TRP A 65 3.91 6.41 2.84
CA TRP A 65 3.20 7.58 2.30
C TRP A 65 3.64 8.89 2.97
N LEU A 66 3.75 8.91 4.30
CA LEU A 66 4.25 10.08 5.05
C LEU A 66 5.70 10.40 4.69
N LEU A 67 6.56 9.39 4.57
CA LEU A 67 7.94 9.55 4.14
C LEU A 67 8.02 10.14 2.72
N GLY A 68 7.22 9.64 1.78
CA GLY A 68 7.10 10.22 0.44
C GLY A 68 6.69 11.69 0.47
N CYS A 69 5.69 12.05 1.29
CA CYS A 69 5.27 13.43 1.49
C CYS A 69 6.37 14.30 2.11
N CYS A 70 7.10 13.81 3.11
CA CYS A 70 8.22 14.52 3.73
C CYS A 70 9.31 14.82 2.70
N ILE A 71 9.73 13.83 1.90
CA ILE A 71 10.75 14.02 0.86
C ILE A 71 10.24 14.99 -0.22
N PHE A 72 8.96 14.91 -0.61
CA PHE A 72 8.36 15.86 -1.54
C PHE A 72 8.41 17.30 -1.02
N VAL A 73 8.02 17.53 0.24
CA VAL A 73 8.07 18.85 0.88
C VAL A 73 9.52 19.34 0.98
N TRP A 74 10.44 18.51 1.47
CA TRP A 74 11.85 18.86 1.58
C TRP A 74 12.48 19.20 0.23
N SER A 75 12.12 18.47 -0.82
CA SER A 75 12.54 18.78 -2.19
C SER A 75 11.99 20.13 -2.68
N LYS A 76 10.71 20.41 -2.41
CA LYS A 76 10.06 21.69 -2.79
C LYS A 76 10.72 22.89 -2.10
N TYR A 77 11.09 22.75 -0.82
CA TYR A 77 11.78 23.79 -0.05
C TYR A 77 13.31 23.76 -0.20
N ARG A 78 13.85 22.93 -1.12
CA ARG A 78 15.30 22.73 -1.36
C ARG A 78 16.12 22.39 -0.12
N VAL A 79 15.50 21.72 0.86
CA VAL A 79 16.18 21.19 2.03
C VAL A 79 17.01 19.98 1.59
N ASN A 80 18.31 19.99 1.89
CA ASN A 80 19.22 18.91 1.50
C ASN A 80 19.05 17.68 2.43
N TYR A 81 17.94 16.95 2.24
CA TYR A 81 17.60 15.77 3.03
C TYR A 81 18.66 14.65 2.94
N ILE A 82 19.37 14.55 1.80
CA ILE A 82 20.46 13.59 1.61
C ILE A 82 21.58 13.82 2.64
N TYR A 83 21.93 15.09 2.88
CA TYR A 83 22.92 15.46 3.89
C TYR A 83 22.42 15.24 5.32
N ILE A 84 21.16 15.59 5.60
CA ILE A 84 20.57 15.46 6.94
C ILE A 84 20.49 13.99 7.39
N PHE A 85 20.16 13.08 6.48
CA PHE A 85 20.05 11.65 6.76
C PHE A 85 21.34 10.87 6.45
N GLU A 86 22.43 11.57 6.10
CA GLU A 86 23.71 10.96 5.68
C GLU A 86 23.54 9.87 4.60
N ILE A 87 22.56 10.05 3.71
CA ILE A 87 22.28 9.11 2.65
C ILE A 87 23.34 9.30 1.56
N ASP A 88 23.90 8.20 1.07
CA ASP A 88 24.82 8.27 -0.07
C ASP A 88 24.07 8.83 -1.28
N PRO A 89 24.45 9.99 -1.85
CA PRO A 89 23.76 10.62 -2.98
C PRO A 89 23.69 9.72 -4.21
N ARG A 90 24.57 8.70 -4.31
CA ARG A 90 24.53 7.70 -5.38
C ARG A 90 23.46 6.63 -5.18
N ARG A 91 22.99 6.45 -3.95
CA ARG A 91 21.93 5.50 -3.55
C ARG A 91 20.63 6.20 -3.15
N ALA A 92 20.59 7.53 -3.18
CA ALA A 92 19.38 8.28 -2.88
C ALA A 92 18.31 7.96 -3.93
N ALA A 93 17.23 7.30 -3.48
CA ALA A 93 16.09 6.99 -4.33
C ALA A 93 15.45 8.30 -4.80
N SER A 94 15.06 8.36 -6.09
CA SER A 94 14.29 9.50 -6.58
C SER A 94 12.94 9.57 -5.87
N ILE A 95 12.37 10.78 -5.76
CA ILE A 95 11.03 10.99 -5.20
C ILE A 95 10.02 10.07 -5.89
N GLU A 96 10.14 9.95 -7.21
CA GLU A 96 9.29 9.09 -8.03
C GLU A 96 9.42 7.61 -7.63
N ASP A 97 10.63 7.12 -7.37
CA ASP A 97 10.89 5.74 -6.97
C ASP A 97 10.28 5.42 -5.60
N VAL A 98 10.36 6.37 -4.66
CA VAL A 98 9.77 6.23 -3.32
C VAL A 98 8.25 6.13 -3.40
N PHE A 99 7.59 7.01 -4.18
CA PHE A 99 6.15 6.92 -4.38
C PHE A 99 5.75 5.67 -5.18
N PHE A 100 6.58 5.22 -6.12
CA PHE A 100 6.34 3.99 -6.87
C PHE A 100 6.36 2.76 -5.96
N GLN A 101 7.32 2.67 -5.05
CA GLN A 101 7.35 1.61 -4.04
C GLN A 101 6.16 1.71 -3.08
N ALA A 102 5.86 2.90 -2.56
CA ALA A 102 4.74 3.11 -1.65
C ALA A 102 3.39 2.67 -2.28
N THR A 103 3.13 3.05 -3.53
CA THR A 103 1.91 2.65 -4.25
C THR A 103 1.85 1.15 -4.50
N ASN A 104 2.94 0.50 -4.91
CA ASN A 104 2.97 -0.95 -5.10
C ASN A 104 2.66 -1.73 -3.81
N VAL A 105 3.30 -1.36 -2.71
CA VAL A 105 3.06 -2.00 -1.40
C VAL A 105 1.62 -1.77 -0.95
N THR A 106 1.08 -0.56 -1.16
CA THR A 106 -0.32 -0.23 -0.84
C THR A 106 -1.29 -1.13 -1.60
N ILE A 107 -1.09 -1.33 -2.91
CA ILE A 107 -1.96 -2.17 -3.74
C ILE A 107 -1.92 -3.62 -3.25
N ILE A 108 -0.72 -4.19 -3.03
CA ILE A 108 -0.57 -5.58 -2.58
C ILE A 108 -1.26 -5.80 -1.23
N VAL A 109 -1.02 -4.92 -0.26
CA VAL A 109 -1.60 -5.03 1.09
C VAL A 109 -3.12 -4.91 1.04
N MET A 110 -3.65 -3.94 0.29
CA MET A 110 -5.08 -3.70 0.23
C MET A 110 -5.83 -4.81 -0.51
N THR A 111 -5.29 -5.28 -1.64
CA THR A 111 -5.87 -6.42 -2.39
C THR A 111 -5.87 -7.68 -1.53
N ASN A 112 -4.78 -7.98 -0.82
CA ASN A 112 -4.72 -9.14 0.06
C ASN A 112 -5.74 -9.06 1.19
N PHE A 113 -5.89 -7.89 1.82
CA PHE A 113 -6.89 -7.66 2.86
C PHE A 113 -8.32 -7.87 2.34
N LEU A 114 -8.64 -7.33 1.16
CA LEU A 114 -9.96 -7.51 0.52
C LEU A 114 -10.26 -8.98 0.22
N LEU A 115 -9.27 -9.74 -0.27
CA LEU A 115 -9.42 -11.17 -0.53
C LEU A 115 -9.64 -11.96 0.77
N TYR A 116 -8.84 -11.69 1.80
CA TYR A 116 -9.01 -12.27 3.13
C TYR A 116 -10.42 -11.99 3.67
N TYR A 117 -10.87 -10.74 3.53
CA TYR A 117 -12.18 -10.32 3.99
C TYR A 117 -13.34 -11.04 3.27
N LYS A 118 -13.25 -11.23 1.95
CA LYS A 118 -14.25 -11.99 1.18
C LYS A 118 -14.27 -13.48 1.53
N VAL A 119 -13.11 -14.07 1.81
CA VAL A 119 -13.00 -15.49 2.22
C VAL A 119 -13.62 -15.71 3.59
N LEU A 120 -13.41 -14.78 4.52
CA LEU A 120 -14.08 -14.83 5.83
C LEU A 120 -15.61 -14.78 5.74
N ARG A 121 -16.16 -14.09 4.75
CA ARG A 121 -17.61 -14.03 4.54
C ARG A 121 -18.21 -15.30 3.93
N GLY A 122 -17.37 -16.21 3.42
CA GLY A 122 -17.83 -17.37 2.66
C GLY A 122 -18.27 -17.03 1.24
N ASP A 123 -17.90 -15.84 0.72
CA ASP A 123 -18.16 -15.47 -0.69
C ASP A 123 -17.19 -16.17 -1.67
N PHE A 124 -16.11 -16.77 -1.14
CA PHE A 124 -15.17 -17.60 -1.90
C PHE A 124 -15.40 -19.09 -1.65
N PRO A 125 -15.05 -19.97 -2.61
CA PRO A 125 -15.21 -21.42 -2.42
C PRO A 125 -14.34 -21.92 -1.27
N ALA A 126 -14.77 -22.99 -0.59
CA ALA A 126 -14.14 -23.52 0.63
C ALA A 126 -12.73 -24.13 0.45
N TRP A 127 -12.24 -24.23 -0.78
CA TRP A 127 -10.92 -24.77 -1.11
C TRP A 127 -9.72 -23.91 -0.67
N VAL A 128 -9.90 -22.61 -0.39
CA VAL A 128 -8.80 -21.73 0.04
C VAL A 128 -8.93 -21.41 1.53
N PRO A 129 -8.02 -21.90 2.38
CA PRO A 129 -8.03 -21.58 3.81
C PRO A 129 -7.80 -20.08 4.05
N ALA A 130 -8.58 -19.47 4.94
CA ALA A 130 -8.40 -18.06 5.36
C ALA A 130 -6.96 -17.65 5.76
N PRO A 131 -6.16 -18.49 6.49
CA PRO A 131 -4.80 -18.10 6.86
C PRO A 131 -3.80 -18.07 5.69
N PHE A 132 -4.17 -18.55 4.50
CA PHE A 132 -3.30 -18.53 3.33
C PHE A 132 -2.94 -17.09 2.89
N PHE A 133 -3.90 -16.17 2.92
CA PHE A 133 -3.70 -14.78 2.48
C PHE A 133 -2.68 -14.00 3.34
N PRO A 134 -2.77 -13.97 4.67
CA PRO A 134 -1.77 -13.30 5.49
C PRO A 134 -0.40 -13.97 5.39
N MET A 135 -0.32 -15.31 5.28
CA MET A 135 0.95 -16.00 5.03
C MET A 135 1.57 -15.61 3.69
N LEU A 136 0.77 -15.52 2.63
CA LEU A 136 1.24 -15.09 1.31
C LEU A 136 1.77 -13.66 1.36
N LEU A 137 1.12 -12.77 2.10
CA LEU A 137 1.58 -11.39 2.28
C LEU A 137 2.92 -11.33 3.04
N VAL A 138 3.07 -12.11 4.12
CA VAL A 138 4.34 -12.23 4.85
C VAL A 138 5.44 -12.84 3.97
N GLY A 139 5.12 -13.87 3.18
CA GLY A 139 6.06 -14.48 2.24
C GLY A 139 6.56 -13.50 1.18
N ILE A 140 5.65 -12.72 0.58
CA ILE A 140 6.01 -11.66 -0.38
C ILE A 140 6.89 -10.60 0.30
N ALA A 141 6.54 -10.18 1.52
CA ALA A 141 7.32 -9.20 2.27
C ALA A 141 8.73 -9.70 2.63
N LEU A 142 8.86 -10.97 3.00
CA LEU A 142 10.15 -11.60 3.30
C LEU A 142 11.02 -11.73 2.04
N VAL A 143 10.43 -12.15 0.92
CA VAL A 143 11.16 -12.20 -0.37
C VAL A 143 11.63 -10.80 -0.76
N TRP A 144 10.78 -9.79 -0.61
CA TRP A 144 11.14 -8.40 -0.88
C TRP A 144 12.22 -7.87 0.06
N ALA A 145 12.27 -8.33 1.32
CA ALA A 145 13.32 -7.93 2.27
C ALA A 145 14.66 -8.64 2.04
N LEU A 146 14.68 -9.77 1.31
CA LEU A 146 15.87 -10.57 1.04
C LEU A 146 16.54 -10.25 -0.30
N VAL A 147 15.88 -9.49 -1.18
CA VAL A 147 16.35 -9.07 -2.51
C VAL A 147 16.77 -7.60 -2.46
#